data_AF-A0A6B0CT78-F1
#
_entry.id   AF-A0A6B0CT78-F1
#
_cell.length_a   1.000
_cell.length_b   1.000
_cell.length_c   1.000
_cell.angle_alpha   90.00
_cell.angle_beta   90.00
_cell.angle_gamma   90.00
#
_symmetry.space_group_name_H-M   'P 1'
#
loop_
_entity.id
_entity.type
_entity.pdbx_description
1 polymer ?
#
loop_
_entity_poly.entity_id
_entity_poly.type
_entity_poly.pdbx_seq_one_letter_code
_entity_poly.pdbx_strand_id
1 'polypeptide(L)'
;TIKDIAKYCDVFYIGGTKIGALCGEAIVFTKNNEPKQFTTRIKHHGALLAKGRLTGIQFLELFTDNLYFNISRHAIEMANKMKDGFKNKGYRLYFDSPTNQQFFILSNEKIAELEQKVKFAVWEKYDDQHRVVRFATSWATTEENLNKLLELI
;
A
#
# COMPACT_ATOMS: atom_id res chain seq x y z
N THR A 1 -1.84 -17.54 -1.52
CA THR A 1 -2.52 -17.01 -2.73
C THR A 1 -3.89 -16.47 -2.37
N ILE A 2 -4.58 -15.74 -3.25
CA ILE A 2 -5.96 -15.27 -2.98
C ILE A 2 -6.94 -16.44 -2.77
N LYS A 3 -6.69 -17.59 -3.41
CA LYS A 3 -7.45 -18.83 -3.20
C LYS A 3 -7.28 -19.36 -1.76
N ASP A 4 -6.07 -19.28 -1.21
CA ASP A 4 -5.82 -19.70 0.17
C ASP A 4 -6.52 -18.78 1.17
N ILE A 5 -6.50 -17.46 0.93
CA ILE A 5 -7.25 -16.49 1.74
C ILE A 5 -8.74 -16.84 1.73
N ALA A 6 -9.31 -17.06 0.53
CA ALA A 6 -10.72 -17.44 0.40
C ALA A 6 -11.05 -18.78 1.10
N LYS A 7 -10.12 -19.73 1.11
CA LYS A 7 -10.31 -21.04 1.75
C LYS A 7 -10.26 -20.96 3.28
N TYR A 8 -9.33 -20.19 3.85
CA TYR A 8 -9.04 -20.23 5.28
C TYR A 8 -9.71 -19.11 6.08
N CYS A 9 -10.09 -18.00 5.45
CA CYS A 9 -10.81 -16.91 6.13
C CYS A 9 -12.32 -17.13 6.05
N ASP A 10 -13.06 -16.73 7.09
CA ASP A 10 -14.53 -16.65 7.06
C ASP A 10 -15.03 -15.39 6.36
N VAL A 11 -14.30 -14.29 6.51
CA VAL A 11 -14.55 -12.99 5.90
C VAL A 11 -13.22 -12.27 5.70
N PHE A 12 -13.08 -11.56 4.59
CA PHE A 12 -11.96 -10.64 4.36
C PHE A 12 -12.44 -9.48 3.49
N TYR A 13 -11.58 -8.47 3.28
CA TYR A 13 -11.85 -7.43 2.30
C TYR A 13 -10.69 -7.29 1.32
N ILE A 14 -11.02 -6.89 0.09
CA ILE A 14 -10.06 -6.52 -0.94
C ILE A 14 -10.07 -5.00 -1.02
N GLY A 15 -8.95 -4.38 -0.69
CA GLY A 15 -8.84 -2.93 -0.74
C GLY A 15 -8.61 -2.42 -2.15
N GLY A 16 -9.44 -1.48 -2.59
CA GLY A 16 -9.31 -0.80 -3.88
C GLY A 16 -8.54 0.51 -3.74
N THR A 17 -8.75 1.25 -2.64
CA THR A 17 -8.27 2.63 -2.48
C THR A 17 -6.75 2.76 -2.64
N LYS A 18 -5.98 1.80 -2.11
CA LYS A 18 -4.51 1.84 -2.17
C LYS A 18 -3.93 1.25 -3.45
N ILE A 19 -4.79 0.79 -4.36
CA ILE A 19 -4.39 0.09 -5.58
C ILE A 19 -5.11 0.63 -6.82
N GLY A 20 -5.36 1.94 -6.84
CA GLY A 20 -5.81 2.67 -8.03
C GLY A 20 -7.29 3.02 -8.04
N ALA A 21 -8.10 2.45 -7.16
CA ALA A 21 -9.45 2.96 -6.95
C ALA A 21 -9.38 4.35 -6.29
N LEU A 22 -10.24 5.27 -6.72
CA LEU A 22 -10.54 6.52 -6.02
C LEU A 22 -11.03 6.27 -4.59
N CYS A 23 -11.93 5.29 -4.43
CA CYS A 23 -12.40 4.84 -3.13
C CYS A 23 -13.09 3.47 -3.22
N GLY A 24 -13.05 2.73 -2.11
CA GLY A 24 -13.87 1.54 -1.91
C GLY A 24 -13.08 0.32 -1.51
N GLU A 25 -13.75 -0.55 -0.76
CA GLU A 25 -13.24 -1.82 -0.25
C GLU A 25 -14.32 -2.88 -0.52
N ALA A 26 -13.94 -4.04 -1.06
CA ALA A 26 -14.87 -5.11 -1.39
C ALA A 26 -14.85 -6.17 -0.27
N ILE A 27 -15.95 -6.29 0.49
CA ILE A 27 -16.09 -7.30 1.54
C ILE A 27 -16.48 -8.64 0.91
N VAL A 28 -15.80 -9.72 1.30
CA VAL A 28 -15.98 -11.07 0.76
C VAL A 28 -16.33 -12.02 1.91
N PHE A 29 -17.52 -12.61 1.84
CA PHE A 29 -17.95 -13.72 2.69
C PHE A 29 -17.75 -15.04 1.95
N THR A 30 -16.90 -15.91 2.47
CA THR A 30 -16.37 -17.08 1.73
C THR A 30 -17.16 -18.36 1.96
N LYS A 31 -17.95 -18.43 3.03
CA LYS A 31 -18.63 -19.66 3.50
C LYS A 31 -20.15 -19.53 3.49
N ASN A 32 -20.68 -18.72 2.56
CA ASN A 32 -22.10 -18.35 2.52
C ASN A 32 -22.59 -17.86 3.90
N ASN A 33 -21.73 -17.14 4.60
CA ASN A 33 -21.85 -16.72 5.99
C ASN A 33 -22.11 -15.21 6.11
N GLU A 34 -22.70 -14.61 5.07
CA GLU A 34 -23.13 -13.22 5.12
C GLU A 34 -24.14 -13.05 6.27
N PRO A 35 -23.91 -12.08 7.19
CA PRO A 35 -24.84 -11.83 8.27
C PRO A 35 -26.24 -11.48 7.76
N LYS A 36 -27.28 -11.97 8.43
CA LYS A 36 -28.66 -11.56 8.13
C LYS A 36 -28.77 -10.03 8.15
N GLN A 37 -29.45 -9.48 7.15
CA GLN A 37 -29.69 -8.03 7.00
C GLN A 37 -28.38 -7.21 6.93
N PHE A 38 -27.31 -7.74 6.33
CA PHE A 38 -26.03 -7.05 6.23
C PHE A 38 -26.15 -5.68 5.52
N THR A 39 -26.88 -5.59 4.41
CA THR A 39 -27.14 -4.30 3.74
C THR A 39 -27.83 -3.27 4.65
N THR A 40 -28.76 -3.71 5.50
CA THR A 40 -29.41 -2.84 6.50
C THR A 40 -28.39 -2.33 7.51
N ARG A 41 -27.45 -3.18 7.97
CA ARG A 41 -26.34 -2.75 8.84
C ARG A 41 -25.45 -1.71 8.14
N ILE A 42 -25.05 -1.96 6.88
CA ILE A 42 -24.29 -0.99 6.08
C ILE A 42 -25.04 0.36 6.02
N LYS A 43 -26.36 0.34 5.80
CA LYS A 43 -27.21 1.54 5.78
C LYS A 43 -27.22 2.27 7.11
N HIS A 44 -27.42 1.56 8.23
CA HIS A 44 -27.42 2.16 9.57
C HIS A 44 -26.08 2.81 9.93
N HIS A 45 -24.98 2.23 9.46
CA HIS A 45 -23.64 2.79 9.64
C HIS A 45 -23.28 3.88 8.62
N GLY A 46 -24.22 4.30 7.76
CA GLY A 46 -23.99 5.37 6.78
C GLY A 46 -23.04 5.00 5.63
N ALA A 47 -22.68 3.72 5.49
CA ALA A 47 -21.75 3.23 4.49
C ALA A 47 -22.43 2.83 3.16
N LEU A 48 -23.77 2.88 3.09
CA LEU A 48 -24.51 2.49 1.88
C LEU A 48 -24.58 3.67 0.89
N LEU A 49 -23.67 3.66 -0.08
CA LEU A 49 -23.60 4.71 -1.10
C LEU A 49 -24.80 4.66 -2.05
N ALA A 50 -25.52 5.78 -2.17
CA ALA A 50 -26.66 5.89 -3.09
C ALA A 50 -26.25 5.68 -4.57
N LYS A 51 -25.06 6.14 -4.96
CA LYS A 51 -24.49 5.98 -6.31
C LYS A 51 -23.48 4.83 -6.34
N GLY A 52 -23.86 3.65 -5.85
CA GLY A 52 -22.97 2.47 -5.71
C GLY A 52 -22.28 2.00 -7.00
N ARG A 53 -22.79 2.39 -8.18
CA ARG A 53 -22.09 2.15 -9.45
C ARG A 53 -20.69 2.77 -9.50
N LEU A 54 -20.45 3.86 -8.77
CA LEU A 54 -19.13 4.51 -8.71
C LEU A 54 -18.09 3.62 -8.04
N THR A 55 -18.43 2.90 -6.97
CA THR A 55 -17.54 1.90 -6.37
C THR A 55 -17.52 0.61 -7.19
N GLY A 56 -18.67 0.19 -7.73
CA GLY A 56 -18.77 -1.03 -8.54
C GLY A 56 -17.90 -1.01 -9.80
N ILE A 57 -17.89 0.10 -10.56
CA ILE A 57 -17.09 0.20 -11.80
C ILE A 57 -15.58 0.12 -11.54
N GLN A 58 -15.12 0.67 -10.41
CA GLN A 58 -13.71 0.62 -10.02
C GLN A 58 -13.25 -0.82 -9.77
N PHE A 59 -14.07 -1.64 -9.08
CA PHE A 59 -13.74 -3.05 -8.87
C PHE A 59 -13.94 -3.91 -10.12
N LEU A 60 -14.90 -3.58 -10.99
CA LEU A 60 -15.02 -4.23 -12.29
C LEU A 60 -13.72 -4.10 -13.09
N GLU A 61 -13.18 -2.88 -13.18
CA GLU A 61 -11.92 -2.62 -13.87
C GLU A 61 -10.74 -3.33 -13.18
N LEU A 62 -10.59 -3.17 -11.87
CA LEU A 62 -9.50 -3.80 -11.12
C LEU A 62 -9.47 -5.33 -11.26
N PHE A 63 -10.63 -5.97 -11.40
CA PHE A 63 -10.73 -7.43 -11.54
C PHE A 63 -10.70 -7.92 -12.98
N THR A 64 -10.58 -7.02 -13.96
CA THR A 64 -10.42 -7.36 -15.37
C THR A 64 -8.95 -7.63 -15.70
N ASP A 65 -8.67 -8.64 -16.54
CA ASP A 65 -7.35 -8.95 -17.08
C ASP A 65 -6.18 -8.99 -16.07
N ASN A 66 -6.45 -9.45 -14.85
CA ASN A 66 -5.50 -9.48 -13.72
C ASN A 66 -4.92 -8.11 -13.32
N LEU A 67 -5.58 -7.00 -13.67
CA LEU A 67 -5.09 -5.65 -13.43
C LEU A 67 -4.68 -5.43 -11.97
N TYR A 68 -5.53 -5.80 -11.00
CA TYR A 68 -5.25 -5.71 -9.56
C TYR A 68 -3.88 -6.29 -9.19
N PHE A 69 -3.55 -7.49 -9.69
CA PHE A 69 -2.31 -8.16 -9.37
C PHE A 69 -1.11 -7.57 -10.13
N ASN A 70 -1.31 -7.14 -11.38
CA ASN A 70 -0.26 -6.55 -12.20
C ASN A 70 0.25 -5.25 -11.58
N ILE A 71 -0.66 -4.35 -11.20
CA ILE A 71 -0.28 -3.07 -10.60
C ILE A 71 0.20 -3.21 -9.14
N SER A 72 -0.24 -4.25 -8.43
CA SER A 72 0.32 -4.62 -7.11
C SER A 72 1.76 -5.09 -7.22
N ARG A 73 2.05 -5.90 -8.26
CA ARG A 73 3.41 -6.39 -8.53
C ARG A 73 4.33 -5.23 -8.88
N HIS A 74 3.89 -4.30 -9.73
CA HIS A 74 4.63 -3.08 -10.04
C HIS A 74 5.02 -2.29 -8.78
N ALA A 75 4.09 -2.08 -7.85
CA ALA A 75 4.39 -1.41 -6.59
C ALA A 75 5.51 -2.13 -5.80
N ILE A 76 5.45 -3.47 -5.72
CA ILE A 76 6.49 -4.28 -5.04
C ILE A 76 7.83 -4.20 -5.79
N GLU A 77 7.84 -4.27 -7.12
CA GLU A 77 9.05 -4.14 -7.94
C GLU A 77 9.73 -2.79 -7.73
N MET A 78 8.97 -1.70 -7.72
CA MET A 78 9.50 -0.36 -7.41
C MET A 78 10.05 -0.26 -5.99
N ALA A 79 9.39 -0.90 -5.00
CA ALA A 79 9.89 -0.94 -3.63
C ALA A 79 11.22 -1.71 -3.52
N ASN A 80 11.36 -2.82 -4.24
CA ASN A 80 12.62 -3.57 -4.27
C ASN A 80 13.73 -2.77 -4.96
N LYS A 81 13.46 -2.10 -6.09
CA LYS A 81 14.44 -1.21 -6.74
C LYS A 81 14.89 -0.08 -5.82
N MET A 82 13.95 0.55 -5.10
CA MET A 82 14.25 1.55 -4.09
C MET A 82 15.11 0.97 -2.96
N LYS A 83 14.73 -0.20 -2.41
CA LYS A 83 15.47 -0.91 -1.38
C LYS A 83 16.92 -1.14 -1.78
N ASP A 84 17.14 -1.65 -2.99
CA ASP A 84 18.48 -1.93 -3.51
C ASP A 84 19.27 -0.63 -3.75
N GLY A 85 18.62 0.42 -4.27
CA GLY A 85 19.25 1.73 -4.46
C GLY A 85 19.74 2.37 -3.15
N PHE A 86 18.93 2.31 -2.09
CA PHE A 86 19.33 2.77 -0.75
C PHE A 86 20.50 1.94 -0.20
N LYS A 87 20.44 0.60 -0.31
CA LYS A 87 21.52 -0.28 0.15
C LYS A 87 22.84 0.00 -0.58
N ASN A 88 22.78 0.20 -1.90
CA ASN A 88 23.97 0.49 -2.71
C ASN A 88 24.64 1.82 -2.34
N LYS A 89 23.87 2.74 -1.75
CA LYS A 89 24.36 4.02 -1.20
C LYS A 89 24.77 3.94 0.27
N GLY A 90 24.80 2.75 0.86
CA GLY A 90 25.27 2.52 2.23
C GLY A 90 24.20 2.73 3.31
N TYR A 91 22.93 2.96 2.94
CA TYR A 91 21.86 3.10 3.92
C TYR A 91 21.47 1.76 4.53
N ARG A 92 21.16 1.78 5.82
CA ARG A 92 20.76 0.61 6.60
C ARG A 92 19.25 0.40 6.54
N LEU A 93 18.84 -0.83 6.26
CA LEU A 93 17.47 -1.27 6.47
C LEU A 93 17.21 -1.45 7.96
N TYR A 94 16.00 -1.10 8.40
CA TYR A 94 15.55 -1.45 9.74
C TYR A 94 15.13 -2.93 9.82
N PHE A 95 14.39 -3.41 8.81
CA PHE A 95 14.13 -4.82 8.55
C PHE A 95 13.89 -5.06 7.06
N ASP A 96 14.05 -6.30 6.60
CA ASP A 96 13.84 -6.66 5.19
C ASP A 96 12.34 -6.85 4.90
N SER A 97 11.68 -5.75 4.52
CA SER A 97 10.26 -5.76 4.19
C SER A 97 10.02 -6.39 2.80
N PRO A 98 9.14 -7.42 2.69
CA PRO A 98 8.80 -8.04 1.42
C PRO A 98 7.67 -7.30 0.67
N THR A 99 7.30 -6.09 1.10
CA THR A 99 6.11 -5.37 0.61
C THR A 99 6.48 -4.08 -0.14
N ASN A 100 5.47 -3.35 -0.60
CA ASN A 100 5.65 -2.02 -1.20
C ASN A 100 6.12 -0.94 -0.19
N GLN A 101 6.21 -1.25 1.10
CA GLN A 101 6.70 -0.36 2.14
C GLN A 101 8.12 -0.75 2.54
N GLN A 102 9.05 0.20 2.55
CA GLN A 102 10.46 0.00 2.88
C GLN A 102 10.87 0.89 4.04
N PHE A 103 11.71 0.35 4.92
CA PHE A 103 12.04 0.96 6.21
C PHE A 103 13.56 1.11 6.35
N PHE A 104 14.02 2.35 6.55
CA PHE A 104 15.44 2.69 6.64
C PHE A 104 15.74 3.45 7.93
N ILE A 105 16.97 3.35 8.39
CA ILE A 105 17.49 4.15 9.50
C ILE A 105 18.22 5.35 8.90
N LEU A 106 17.70 6.56 9.12
CA LEU A 106 18.30 7.81 8.66
C LEU A 106 18.70 8.70 9.85
N SER A 107 19.73 9.52 9.67
CA SER A 107 20.08 10.54 10.65
C SER A 107 19.02 11.65 10.67
N ASN A 108 18.85 12.30 11.82
CA ASN A 108 17.91 13.42 11.97
C ASN A 108 18.19 14.54 10.96
N GLU A 109 19.47 14.79 10.66
CA GLU A 109 19.92 15.78 9.67
C GLU A 109 19.46 15.42 8.26
N LYS A 110 19.69 14.17 7.82
CA LYS A 110 19.27 13.72 6.49
C LYS A 110 17.74 13.71 6.36
N ILE A 111 17.02 13.39 7.43
CA ILE A 111 15.55 13.48 7.46
C ILE A 111 15.11 14.93 7.22
N ALA A 112 15.66 15.89 7.98
CA ALA A 112 15.31 17.30 7.85
C ALA A 112 15.63 17.87 6.45
N GLU A 113 16.72 17.41 5.81
CA GLU A 113 17.03 17.74 4.42
C GLU A 113 15.99 17.14 3.45
N LEU A 114 15.69 15.85 3.61
CA LEU A 114 14.88 15.11 2.65
C LEU A 114 13.39 15.50 2.72
N GLU A 115 12.87 15.84 3.90
CA GLU A 115 11.47 16.27 4.10
C GLU A 115 11.11 17.55 3.32
N GLN A 116 12.11 18.36 2.94
CA GLN A 116 11.91 19.54 2.11
C GLN A 116 11.54 19.19 0.66
N LYS A 117 11.92 17.99 0.19
CA LYS A 117 11.81 17.57 -1.22
C LYS A 117 10.94 16.34 -1.43
N VAL A 118 10.83 15.48 -0.42
CA VAL A 118 10.18 14.16 -0.53
C VAL A 118 9.22 13.96 0.64
N LYS A 119 8.06 13.36 0.36
CA LYS A 119 7.12 12.91 1.40
C LYS A 119 7.41 11.46 1.76
N PHE A 120 7.69 11.23 3.03
CA PHE A 120 7.82 9.92 3.67
C PHE A 120 7.33 10.03 5.11
N ALA A 121 7.21 8.90 5.82
CA ALA A 121 6.80 8.91 7.22
C ALA A 121 8.00 8.68 8.13
N VAL A 122 8.22 9.56 9.11
CA VAL A 122 9.10 9.27 10.26
C VAL A 122 8.30 8.39 11.22
N TRP A 123 8.81 7.20 11.55
CA TRP A 123 8.04 6.17 12.24
C TRP A 123 8.33 6.10 13.74
N GLU A 124 9.57 5.77 14.10
CA GLU A 124 9.98 5.67 15.50
C GLU A 124 11.43 6.12 15.72
N LYS A 125 11.77 6.38 16.99
CA LYS A 125 13.14 6.68 17.39
C LYS A 125 13.98 5.41 17.32
N TYR A 126 15.11 5.48 16.60
CA TYR A 126 16.11 4.40 16.61
C TYR A 126 17.14 4.65 17.70
N ASP A 127 17.75 5.83 17.71
CA ASP A 127 18.63 6.32 18.78
C ASP A 127 18.52 7.86 18.89
N ASP A 128 19.42 8.52 19.62
CA ASP A 128 19.39 9.98 19.80
C ASP A 128 19.59 10.76 18.50
N GLN A 129 20.35 10.23 17.54
CA GLN A 129 20.73 10.88 16.29
C GLN A 129 19.99 10.34 15.06
N HIS A 130 19.27 9.23 15.19
CA HIS A 130 18.61 8.55 14.08
C HIS A 130 17.12 8.26 14.33
N ARG A 131 16.37 8.12 13.24
CA ARG A 131 14.99 7.63 13.22
C ARG A 131 14.82 6.52 12.19
N VAL A 132 13.84 5.66 12.44
CA VAL A 132 13.30 4.78 11.41
C VAL A 132 12.33 5.58 10.56
N VAL A 133 12.53 5.57 9.25
CA VAL A 133 11.63 6.18 8.27
C VAL A 133 11.02 5.13 7.36
N ARG A 134 9.83 5.42 6.84
CA ARG A 134 9.08 4.55 5.94
C ARG A 134 8.80 5.25 4.63
N PHE A 135 9.28 4.64 3.55
CA PHE A 135 8.89 4.95 2.18
C PHE A 135 7.87 3.93 1.70
N ALA A 136 6.94 4.37 0.85
CA ALA A 136 5.95 3.50 0.25
C ALA A 136 5.85 3.79 -1.25
N THR A 137 5.92 2.74 -2.06
CA THR A 137 5.62 2.80 -3.48
C THR A 137 4.17 2.41 -3.74
N SER A 138 3.63 2.81 -4.88
CA SER A 138 2.27 2.48 -5.29
C SER A 138 2.24 1.99 -6.74
N TRP A 139 1.05 1.64 -7.20
CA TRP A 139 0.77 1.33 -8.59
C TRP A 139 1.21 2.43 -9.58
N ALA A 140 1.34 3.67 -9.11
CA ALA A 140 1.68 4.84 -9.93
C ALA A 140 3.14 5.29 -9.78
N THR A 141 3.94 4.67 -8.92
CA THR A 141 5.36 5.04 -8.76
C THR A 141 6.12 4.75 -10.05
N THR A 142 6.79 5.74 -10.64
CA THR A 142 7.61 5.55 -11.83
C THR A 142 9.09 5.33 -11.47
N GLU A 143 9.86 4.76 -12.40
CA GLU A 143 11.32 4.68 -12.23
C GLU A 143 11.96 6.06 -12.12
N GLU A 144 11.43 7.06 -12.81
CA GLU A 144 11.87 8.45 -12.69
C GLU A 144 11.70 8.99 -11.26
N ASN A 145 10.59 8.66 -10.59
CA ASN A 145 10.41 9.03 -9.19
C ASN A 145 11.50 8.41 -8.30
N LEU A 146 11.84 7.15 -8.56
CA LEU A 146 12.91 6.47 -7.82
C LEU A 146 14.27 7.11 -8.10
N ASN A 147 14.62 7.35 -9.36
CA ASN A 147 15.91 7.96 -9.72
C ASN A 147 16.09 9.33 -9.05
N LYS A 148 15.05 10.18 -9.06
CA LYS A 148 15.06 11.46 -8.36
C LYS A 148 15.23 11.31 -6.85
N LEU A 149 14.58 10.32 -6.23
CA LEU A 149 14.79 10.02 -4.81
C LEU A 149 16.24 9.57 -4.55
N LEU A 150 16.76 8.67 -5.39
CA LEU A 150 18.10 8.13 -5.25
C LEU A 150 19.20 9.19 -5.43
N GLU A 151 18.97 10.24 -6.22
CA GLU A 151 19.89 11.39 -6.33
C GLU A 151 19.99 12.22 -5.05
N LEU A 152 18.96 12.23 -4.20
CA LEU A 152 18.89 13.02 -2.96
C LEU A 152 19.50 12.32 -1.74
N ILE A 153 19.68 11.00 -1.84
CA ILE A 153 20.21 10.17 -0.76
C ILE A 153 21.65 9.77 -1.03
#